data_AF-A0A5J4E4X2-F1
#
_entry.id   AF-A0A5J4E4X2-F1
#
_cell.length_a   1.000
_cell.length_b   1.000
_cell.length_c   1.000
_cell.angle_alpha   90.00
_cell.angle_beta   90.00
_cell.angle_gamma   90.00
#
_symmetry.space_group_name_H-M   'P 1'
#
loop_
_entity.id
_entity.type
_entity.pdbx_description
1 polymer ?
#
loop_
_entity_poly.entity_id
_entity_poly.type
_entity_poly.pdbx_seq_one_letter_code
_entity_poly.pdbx_strand_id
1 'polypeptide(L)'
;MEVLKPLLIVIIAIMILFSCSTHTDWHTASRESAGIAPDPAVTNEAVLHVYGADAWNWRGWFAIHTWIAAKRTGESDYTVYDVIGWRGSQVLGIRLDIPDRYWYGAKPRLLKAHRGEGVEELIDAVDKAAHAYPWKTSYKVFPGPNSNTFTAWIAMQVPELELKLPFSAIGSGYASQGN
;
A
#
# COMPACT_ATOMS: atom_id res chain seq x y z
N MET A 1 -22.31 -9.23 -42.03
CA MET A 1 -21.02 -8.49 -42.08
C MET A 1 -21.04 -7.18 -41.29
N GLU A 2 -22.21 -6.56 -41.06
CA GLU A 2 -22.38 -5.30 -40.29
C GLU A 2 -21.86 -5.36 -38.84
N VAL A 3 -21.97 -6.51 -38.14
CA VAL A 3 -21.59 -6.66 -36.71
C VAL A 3 -20.10 -6.97 -36.51
N LEU A 4 -19.40 -7.42 -37.55
CA LEU A 4 -18.00 -7.84 -37.46
C LEU A 4 -17.05 -6.64 -37.32
N LYS A 5 -17.39 -5.51 -37.94
CA LYS A 5 -16.63 -4.25 -37.83
C LYS A 5 -16.66 -3.62 -36.43
N PRO A 6 -17.82 -3.40 -35.78
CA PRO A 6 -17.84 -2.84 -34.43
C PRO A 6 -17.21 -3.80 -33.41
N LEU A 7 -17.39 -5.12 -33.57
CA LEU A 7 -16.72 -6.12 -32.74
C LEU A 7 -15.19 -6.06 -32.88
N LEU A 8 -14.68 -5.94 -34.10
CA LEU A 8 -13.25 -5.80 -34.36
C LEU A 8 -12.69 -4.49 -33.77
N ILE A 9 -13.44 -3.38 -33.86
CA ILE A 9 -13.06 -2.10 -33.25
C ILE A 9 -12.99 -2.23 -31.72
N VAL A 10 -13.96 -2.90 -31.10
CA VAL A 10 -13.95 -3.16 -29.65
C VAL A 10 -12.77 -4.04 -29.27
N ILE A 11 -12.48 -5.11 -30.02
CA ILE A 11 -11.33 -5.99 -29.77
C ILE A 11 -10.00 -5.22 -29.93
N ILE A 12 -9.86 -4.40 -30.97
CA ILE A 12 -8.67 -3.56 -31.17
C ILE A 12 -8.55 -2.52 -30.07
N ALA A 13 -9.63 -1.87 -29.65
CA ALA A 13 -9.63 -0.93 -28.54
C ALA A 13 -9.20 -1.62 -27.23
N ILE A 14 -9.72 -2.83 -26.97
CA ILE A 14 -9.32 -3.65 -25.83
C ILE A 14 -7.82 -4.00 -25.92
N MET A 15 -7.32 -4.43 -27.08
CA MET A 15 -5.89 -4.75 -27.27
C MET A 15 -4.96 -3.54 -27.13
N ILE A 16 -5.39 -2.35 -27.60
CA ILE A 16 -4.65 -1.09 -27.41
C ILE A 16 -4.61 -0.70 -25.94
N LEU A 17 -5.73 -0.82 -25.22
CA LEU A 17 -5.77 -0.58 -23.78
C LEU A 17 -4.80 -1.51 -23.04
N PHE A 18 -4.81 -2.82 -23.35
CA PHE A 18 -3.89 -3.78 -22.73
C PHE A 18 -2.42 -3.57 -23.12
N SER A 19 -2.12 -3.05 -24.32
CA SER A 19 -0.75 -2.73 -24.74
C SER A 19 -0.20 -1.44 -24.11
N CYS A 20 -1.07 -0.58 -23.57
CA CYS A 20 -0.66 0.61 -22.82
C CYS A 20 -0.26 0.28 -21.36
N SER A 21 -0.47 -0.97 -20.93
CA SER A 21 0.17 -1.51 -19.73
C SER A 21 1.66 -1.63 -20.05
N THR A 22 2.42 -0.56 -19.80
CA THR A 22 3.86 -0.57 -20.01
C THR A 22 4.44 -1.78 -19.29
N HIS A 23 4.99 -2.68 -20.09
CA HIS A 23 5.67 -3.90 -19.66
C HIS A 23 7.02 -3.51 -19.07
N THR A 24 7.01 -2.61 -18.09
CA THR A 24 8.20 -2.25 -17.33
C THR A 24 8.54 -3.50 -16.54
N ASP A 25 9.75 -4.03 -16.70
CA ASP A 25 10.16 -5.16 -15.86
C ASP A 25 10.13 -4.70 -14.41
N TRP A 26 9.41 -5.43 -13.56
CA TRP A 26 9.28 -5.10 -12.14
C TRP A 26 10.65 -5.07 -11.45
N HIS A 27 11.64 -5.79 -11.99
CA HIS A 27 13.03 -5.74 -11.54
C HIS A 27 13.63 -4.33 -11.72
N THR A 28 13.30 -3.64 -12.81
CA THR A 28 13.85 -2.31 -13.17
C THR A 28 12.97 -1.13 -12.76
N ALA A 29 11.73 -1.39 -12.34
CA ALA A 29 10.80 -0.35 -11.94
C ALA A 29 11.32 0.43 -10.71
N SER A 30 11.18 1.76 -10.73
CA SER A 30 11.70 2.60 -9.65
C SER A 30 11.12 2.24 -8.29
N ARG A 31 11.99 2.29 -7.28
CA ARG A 31 11.72 2.17 -5.84
C ARG A 31 12.35 3.33 -5.06
N GLU A 32 12.74 4.39 -5.76
CA GLU A 32 13.27 5.60 -5.15
C GLU A 32 12.19 6.28 -4.31
N SER A 33 12.58 7.17 -3.39
CA SER A 33 11.64 8.00 -2.66
C SER A 33 10.88 8.93 -3.60
N ALA A 34 9.59 9.15 -3.33
CA ALA A 34 8.78 10.13 -4.04
C ALA A 34 8.92 11.56 -3.50
N GLY A 35 9.73 11.78 -2.44
CA GLY A 35 9.96 13.08 -1.81
C GLY A 35 8.73 13.65 -1.08
N ILE A 36 7.82 12.78 -0.63
CA ILE A 36 6.60 13.09 0.12
C ILE A 36 6.84 13.03 1.63
N ALA A 37 7.59 12.04 2.10
CA ALA A 37 7.88 11.90 3.53
C ALA A 37 8.84 13.01 4.00
N PRO A 38 8.65 13.55 5.22
CA PRO A 38 9.65 14.42 5.84
C PRO A 38 11.01 13.74 5.91
N ASP A 39 12.08 14.48 5.60
CA ASP A 39 13.44 13.97 5.71
C ASP A 39 13.75 13.70 7.20
N PRO A 40 14.06 12.44 7.58
CA PRO A 40 14.31 12.08 8.97
C PRO A 40 15.54 12.79 9.56
N ALA A 41 16.50 13.22 8.73
CA ALA A 41 17.71 13.92 9.19
C ALA A 41 17.43 15.32 9.77
N VAL A 42 16.31 15.94 9.37
CA VAL A 42 15.92 17.30 9.81
C VAL A 42 14.56 17.35 10.49
N THR A 43 13.85 16.24 10.55
CA THR A 43 12.52 16.12 11.18
C THR A 43 12.65 15.42 12.52
N ASN A 44 12.70 16.19 13.62
CA ASN A 44 12.88 15.60 14.94
C ASN A 44 11.62 14.90 15.43
N GLU A 45 10.43 15.44 15.16
CA GLU A 45 9.18 14.89 15.68
C GLU A 45 8.81 13.53 15.09
N ALA A 46 7.96 12.81 15.81
CA ALA A 46 7.35 11.56 15.33
C ALA A 46 6.45 11.81 14.11
N VAL A 47 6.47 10.85 13.18
CA VAL A 47 5.74 10.88 11.91
C VAL A 47 5.12 9.51 11.66
N LEU A 48 3.82 9.46 11.39
CA LEU A 48 3.13 8.25 10.94
C LEU A 48 2.28 8.56 9.70
N HIS A 49 2.64 7.96 8.57
CA HIS A 49 1.99 8.16 7.30
C HIS A 49 1.43 6.84 6.76
N VAL A 50 0.26 6.92 6.13
CA VAL A 50 -0.34 5.81 5.37
C VAL A 50 -0.32 6.18 3.90
N TYR A 51 0.19 5.28 3.07
CA TYR A 51 0.34 5.50 1.63
C TYR A 51 -0.52 4.54 0.82
N GLY A 52 -0.81 4.95 -0.40
CA GLY A 52 -1.38 4.11 -1.43
C GLY A 52 -0.76 4.43 -2.79
N ALA A 53 -0.54 3.43 -3.62
CA ALA A 53 -0.08 3.60 -5.01
C ALA A 53 -0.81 2.61 -5.90
N ASP A 54 -0.96 2.91 -7.19
CA ASP A 54 -1.58 1.99 -8.14
C ASP A 54 -0.87 0.63 -8.09
N ALA A 55 -1.67 -0.44 -8.00
CA ALA A 55 -1.12 -1.79 -7.98
C ALA A 55 -0.34 -2.07 -9.27
N TRP A 56 0.61 -2.99 -9.17
CA TRP A 56 1.49 -3.25 -10.29
C TRP A 56 0.76 -3.79 -11.54
N ASN A 57 1.15 -3.29 -12.71
CA ASN A 57 0.64 -3.68 -14.03
C ASN A 57 -0.86 -3.32 -14.20
N TRP A 58 -1.60 -4.01 -15.08
CA TRP A 58 -3.03 -3.76 -15.38
C TRP A 58 -3.94 -3.70 -14.14
N ARG A 59 -3.50 -4.28 -13.01
CA ARG A 59 -4.22 -4.22 -11.74
C ARG A 59 -4.34 -2.80 -11.20
N GLY A 60 -3.36 -1.94 -11.50
CA GLY A 60 -3.35 -0.53 -11.10
C GLY A 60 -4.51 0.28 -11.63
N TRP A 61 -5.17 -0.17 -12.70
CA TRP A 61 -6.38 0.49 -13.19
C TRP A 61 -7.56 0.38 -12.22
N PHE A 62 -7.54 -0.59 -11.30
CA PHE A 62 -8.68 -0.90 -10.43
C PHE A 62 -8.32 -0.93 -8.95
N ALA A 63 -7.07 -1.28 -8.62
CA ALA A 63 -6.65 -1.53 -7.26
C ALA A 63 -5.39 -0.74 -6.90
N ILE A 64 -5.30 -0.32 -5.65
CA ILE A 64 -4.07 0.22 -5.07
C ILE A 64 -3.40 -0.82 -4.15
N HIS A 65 -2.09 -0.68 -3.96
CA HIS A 65 -1.35 -1.25 -2.86
C HIS A 65 -1.21 -0.20 -1.75
N THR A 66 -1.41 -0.59 -0.49
CA THR A 66 -1.33 0.29 0.68
C THR A 66 -0.32 -0.21 1.69
N TRP A 67 0.30 0.72 2.41
CA TRP A 67 1.27 0.43 3.47
C TRP A 67 1.32 1.58 4.48
N ILE A 68 1.98 1.35 5.61
CA ILE A 68 2.16 2.34 6.68
C ILE A 68 3.67 2.57 6.87
N ALA A 69 4.07 3.80 7.12
CA ALA A 69 5.43 4.13 7.53
C ALA A 69 5.40 4.97 8.82
N ALA A 70 6.25 4.62 9.77
CA ALA A 70 6.38 5.29 11.05
C ALA A 70 7.83 5.66 11.33
N LYS A 71 8.05 6.83 11.91
CA LYS A 71 9.32 7.30 12.44
C LYS A 71 9.04 7.89 13.82
N ARG A 72 9.77 7.45 14.84
CA ARG A 72 9.66 8.06 16.17
C ARG A 72 10.47 9.33 16.27
N THR A 73 10.28 10.03 17.37
CA THR A 73 11.02 11.25 17.69
C THR A 73 12.51 10.95 17.79
N GLY A 74 13.32 11.70 17.05
CA GLY A 74 14.77 11.53 16.99
C GLY A 74 15.28 10.32 16.19
N GLU A 75 14.41 9.46 15.63
CA GLU A 75 14.85 8.36 14.76
C GLU A 75 15.32 8.87 13.40
N SER A 76 16.38 8.24 12.88
CA SER A 76 17.01 8.53 11.58
C SER A 76 16.36 7.82 10.39
N ASP A 77 15.48 6.86 10.65
CA ASP A 77 14.94 5.96 9.63
C ASP A 77 13.45 5.71 9.87
N TYR A 78 12.72 5.40 8.79
CA TYR A 78 11.33 4.99 8.87
C TYR A 78 11.23 3.47 8.96
N THR A 79 10.39 2.98 9.88
CA THR A 79 9.88 1.61 9.85
C THR A 79 8.67 1.54 8.92
N VAL A 80 8.73 0.67 7.91
CA VAL A 80 7.64 0.42 6.96
C VAL A 80 6.97 -0.92 7.25
N TYR A 81 5.65 -0.88 7.31
CA TYR A 81 4.75 -2.00 7.51
C TYR A 81 4.00 -2.29 6.20
N ASP A 82 4.28 -3.43 5.57
CA ASP A 82 3.67 -3.84 4.31
C ASP A 82 3.28 -5.32 4.27
N VAL A 83 2.32 -5.66 3.41
CA VAL A 83 2.01 -7.06 3.10
C VAL A 83 2.23 -7.28 1.61
N ILE A 84 3.20 -8.13 1.26
CA ILE A 84 3.60 -8.43 -0.11
C ILE A 84 3.53 -9.93 -0.36
N GLY A 85 2.67 -10.35 -1.30
CA GLY A 85 2.37 -11.77 -1.53
C GLY A 85 3.52 -12.60 -2.11
N TRP A 86 4.55 -11.98 -2.69
CA TRP A 86 5.73 -12.67 -3.24
C TRP A 86 6.96 -12.57 -2.35
N ARG A 87 6.82 -12.15 -1.08
CA ARG A 87 7.91 -12.08 -0.10
C ARG A 87 8.36 -13.46 0.43
N GLY A 88 7.62 -14.53 0.14
CA GLY A 88 7.92 -15.89 0.57
C GLY A 88 6.95 -16.37 1.65
N SER A 89 7.44 -17.09 2.66
CA SER A 89 6.62 -17.70 3.73
C SER A 89 6.01 -16.67 4.70
N GLN A 90 6.66 -15.51 4.87
CA GLN A 90 6.15 -14.39 5.67
C GLN A 90 5.82 -13.23 4.71
N VAL A 91 4.53 -12.91 4.59
CA VAL A 91 4.06 -11.86 3.68
C VAL A 91 4.03 -10.49 4.36
N LEU A 92 3.83 -10.45 5.69
CA LEU A 92 3.98 -9.25 6.50
C LEU A 92 5.46 -8.87 6.64
N GLY A 93 5.82 -7.68 6.16
CA GLY A 93 7.11 -7.06 6.38
C GLY A 93 7.00 -5.89 7.37
N ILE A 94 7.88 -5.88 8.38
CA ILE A 94 8.12 -4.76 9.29
C ILE A 94 9.64 -4.56 9.29
N ARG A 95 10.11 -3.45 8.73
CA ARG A 95 11.56 -3.20 8.56
C ARG A 95 11.84 -1.72 8.32
N LEU A 96 13.09 -1.32 8.52
CA LEU A 96 13.58 -0.03 8.04
C LEU A 96 13.55 -0.01 6.51
N ASP A 97 12.92 1.00 5.92
CA ASP A 97 12.77 1.13 4.46
C ASP A 97 12.42 2.59 4.08
N ILE A 98 12.45 2.88 2.79
CA ILE A 98 12.01 4.18 2.24
C ILE A 98 10.48 4.27 2.42
N PRO A 99 9.97 5.29 3.14
CA PRO A 99 8.56 5.38 3.54
C PRO A 99 7.61 5.57 2.36
N ASP A 100 8.03 6.33 1.35
CA ASP A 100 7.23 6.80 0.23
C ASP A 100 7.83 6.36 -1.11
N ARG A 101 8.45 5.18 -1.12
CA ARG A 101 9.03 4.64 -2.35
C ARG A 101 7.98 4.50 -3.44
N TYR A 102 8.41 4.71 -4.68
CA TYR A 102 7.63 4.28 -5.84
C TYR A 102 7.25 2.81 -5.70
N TRP A 103 5.96 2.51 -5.85
CA TRP A 103 5.47 1.14 -5.82
C TRP A 103 5.62 0.54 -7.20
N TYR A 104 6.82 0.01 -7.48
CA TYR A 104 7.18 -0.51 -8.80
C TYR A 104 6.86 0.53 -9.88
N GLY A 105 7.44 1.72 -9.78
CA GLY A 105 7.22 2.80 -10.75
C GLY A 105 5.90 3.58 -10.61
N ALA A 106 4.94 3.14 -9.79
CA ALA A 106 3.77 3.95 -9.45
C ALA A 106 4.10 4.93 -8.31
N LYS A 107 3.88 6.23 -8.53
CA LYS A 107 4.09 7.25 -7.50
C LYS A 107 3.05 7.08 -6.38
N PRO A 108 3.45 6.96 -5.11
CA PRO A 108 2.50 6.94 -4.01
C PRO A 108 1.77 8.26 -3.83
N ARG A 109 0.59 8.16 -3.23
CA ARG A 109 -0.13 9.26 -2.62
C ARG A 109 -0.29 9.01 -1.13
N LEU A 110 -0.33 10.09 -0.38
CA LEU A 110 -0.61 10.09 1.05
C LEU A 110 -2.11 9.88 1.27
N LEU A 111 -2.48 8.86 2.04
CA LEU A 111 -3.87 8.57 2.43
C LEU A 111 -4.19 9.18 3.81
N LYS A 112 -3.22 9.16 4.72
CA LYS A 112 -3.32 9.79 6.05
C LYS A 112 -1.92 10.18 6.51
N ALA A 113 -1.81 11.29 7.24
CA ALA A 113 -0.60 11.72 7.91
C ALA A 113 -0.89 12.20 9.32
N HIS A 114 0.00 11.82 10.23
CA HIS A 114 0.06 12.26 11.61
C HIS A 114 1.49 12.67 11.92
N ARG A 115 1.67 13.81 12.60
CA ARG A 115 2.98 14.33 13.01
C ARG A 115 2.89 15.00 14.37
N GLY A 116 3.97 14.92 15.15
CA GLY A 116 4.09 15.66 16.41
C GLY A 116 3.43 14.96 17.60
N GLU A 117 2.76 15.75 18.44
CA GLU A 117 2.17 15.30 19.70
C GLU A 117 1.15 14.16 19.49
N GLY A 118 1.18 13.15 20.35
CA GLY A 118 0.29 11.97 20.29
C GLY A 118 0.67 10.92 19.25
N VAL A 119 1.68 11.15 18.42
CA VAL A 119 2.07 10.22 17.35
C VAL A 119 2.90 9.05 17.88
N GLU A 120 3.64 9.21 18.97
CA GLU A 120 4.38 8.10 19.59
C GLU A 120 3.43 6.99 20.05
N GLU A 121 2.36 7.37 20.74
CA GLU A 121 1.33 6.45 21.22
C GLU A 121 0.57 5.81 20.04
N LEU A 122 0.34 6.58 18.98
CA LEU A 122 -0.26 6.05 17.75
C LEU A 122 0.66 5.04 17.06
N ILE A 123 1.98 5.28 17.03
CA ILE A 123 2.98 4.34 16.49
C ILE A 123 2.97 3.05 17.32
N ASP A 124 2.94 3.14 18.66
CA ASP A 124 2.86 1.97 19.55
C ASP A 124 1.61 1.13 19.28
N ALA A 125 0.46 1.79 19.11
CA ALA A 125 -0.81 1.12 18.82
C ALA A 125 -0.76 0.41 17.44
N VAL A 126 -0.22 1.08 16.42
CA VAL A 126 -0.07 0.51 15.07
C VAL A 126 0.90 -0.67 15.07
N ASP A 127 2.04 -0.55 15.74
CA ASP A 127 3.03 -1.62 15.82
C ASP A 127 2.45 -2.86 16.52
N LYS A 128 1.73 -2.65 17.64
CA LYS A 128 1.02 -3.73 18.34
C LYS A 128 -0.02 -4.39 17.45
N ALA A 129 -0.83 -3.62 16.73
CA ALA A 129 -1.85 -4.14 15.82
C ALA A 129 -1.25 -4.91 14.63
N ALA A 130 -0.10 -4.44 14.12
CA ALA A 130 0.65 -5.13 13.06
C ALA A 130 1.19 -6.48 13.54
N HIS A 131 1.76 -6.52 14.74
CA HIS A 131 2.20 -7.77 15.36
C HIS A 131 1.05 -8.70 15.72
N ALA A 132 -0.18 -8.19 15.91
CA ALA A 132 -1.38 -9.01 16.10
C ALA A 132 -2.06 -9.46 14.80
N TYR A 133 -1.58 -9.03 13.63
CA TYR A 133 -2.21 -9.34 12.33
C TYR A 133 -2.35 -10.86 12.11
N PRO A 134 -3.55 -11.40 11.85
CA PRO A 134 -3.75 -12.86 11.82
C PRO A 134 -3.23 -13.54 10.54
N TRP A 135 -3.06 -12.81 9.45
CA TRP A 135 -2.70 -13.38 8.14
C TRP A 135 -1.24 -13.12 7.72
N LYS A 136 -0.29 -13.24 8.67
CA LYS A 136 1.14 -12.92 8.45
C LYS A 136 1.82 -13.74 7.37
N THR A 137 1.29 -14.94 7.08
CA THR A 137 1.84 -15.92 6.13
C THR A 137 0.88 -16.23 4.99
N SER A 138 -0.24 -15.50 4.88
CA SER A 138 -1.32 -15.79 3.92
C SER A 138 -1.58 -14.59 3.03
N TYR A 139 -1.64 -14.81 1.72
CA TYR A 139 -1.92 -13.75 0.76
C TYR A 139 -2.84 -14.24 -0.36
N LYS A 140 -3.88 -13.46 -0.66
CA LYS A 140 -4.77 -13.66 -1.81
C LYS A 140 -5.13 -12.31 -2.40
N VAL A 141 -4.91 -12.15 -3.71
CA VAL A 141 -5.17 -10.90 -4.43
C VAL A 141 -6.61 -10.41 -4.23
N PHE A 142 -7.59 -11.32 -4.30
CA PHE A 142 -9.00 -11.02 -4.11
C PHE A 142 -9.76 -12.25 -3.55
N PRO A 143 -10.66 -12.10 -2.55
CA PRO A 143 -11.04 -10.86 -1.86
C PRO A 143 -10.07 -10.43 -0.75
N GLY A 144 -8.99 -11.17 -0.51
CA GLY A 144 -8.06 -10.98 0.61
C GLY A 144 -7.74 -12.32 1.27
N PRO A 145 -6.79 -12.35 2.24
CA PRO A 145 -6.08 -11.21 2.81
C PRO A 145 -4.99 -10.66 1.87
N ASN A 146 -4.85 -9.34 1.78
CA ASN A 146 -3.81 -8.65 1.00
C ASN A 146 -3.33 -7.37 1.73
N SER A 147 -2.56 -6.51 1.06
CA SER A 147 -2.11 -5.23 1.63
C SER A 147 -3.24 -4.31 2.11
N ASN A 148 -4.33 -4.26 1.36
CA ASN A 148 -5.49 -3.45 1.71
C ASN A 148 -6.22 -4.03 2.93
N THR A 149 -6.28 -5.37 3.04
CA THR A 149 -6.73 -6.07 4.25
C THR A 149 -5.87 -5.71 5.46
N PHE A 150 -4.55 -5.66 5.30
CA PHE A 150 -3.64 -5.28 6.39
C PHE A 150 -3.90 -3.85 6.87
N THR A 151 -3.91 -2.86 5.97
CA THR A 151 -4.16 -1.47 6.39
C THR A 151 -5.57 -1.27 6.96
N ALA A 152 -6.55 -2.03 6.48
CA ALA A 152 -7.91 -2.02 7.04
C ALA A 152 -7.96 -2.64 8.43
N TRP A 153 -7.23 -3.74 8.66
CA TRP A 153 -7.07 -4.35 9.98
C TRP A 153 -6.47 -3.35 10.97
N ILE A 154 -5.40 -2.65 10.60
CA ILE A 154 -4.81 -1.62 11.46
C ILE A 154 -5.82 -0.51 11.78
N ALA A 155 -6.55 -0.01 10.79
CA ALA A 155 -7.57 1.02 11.01
C ALA A 155 -8.74 0.55 11.91
N MET A 156 -9.07 -0.74 11.90
CA MET A 156 -10.06 -1.33 12.80
C MET A 156 -9.55 -1.47 14.24
N GLN A 157 -8.29 -1.88 14.41
CA GLN A 157 -7.67 -2.07 15.72
C GLN A 157 -7.22 -0.76 16.38
N VAL A 158 -6.95 0.27 15.57
CA VAL A 158 -6.47 1.59 16.00
C VAL A 158 -7.36 2.68 15.39
N PRO A 159 -8.56 2.92 15.94
CA PRO A 159 -9.48 3.94 15.43
C PRO A 159 -8.89 5.36 15.40
N GLU A 160 -7.95 5.65 16.29
CA GLU A 160 -7.20 6.92 16.39
C GLU A 160 -6.33 7.19 15.14
N LEU A 161 -6.04 6.15 14.34
CA LEU A 161 -5.40 6.33 13.04
C LEU A 161 -6.29 7.14 12.08
N GLU A 162 -7.61 7.10 12.28
CA GLU A 162 -8.62 7.82 11.48
C GLU A 162 -8.45 7.60 9.96
N LEU A 163 -8.03 6.39 9.59
CA LEU A 163 -7.79 6.02 8.20
C LEU A 163 -9.11 5.65 7.50
N LYS A 164 -9.43 6.38 6.44
CA LYS A 164 -10.49 6.01 5.49
C LYS A 164 -9.85 5.53 4.19
N LEU A 165 -9.93 4.23 3.94
CA LEU A 165 -9.41 3.66 2.71
C LEU A 165 -10.33 4.00 1.52
N PRO A 166 -9.75 4.31 0.34
CA PRO A 166 -10.53 4.57 -0.87
C PRO A 166 -11.22 3.28 -1.37
N PHE A 167 -12.26 3.42 -2.20
CA PHE A 167 -12.91 2.26 -2.84
C PHE A 167 -11.94 1.40 -3.68
N SER A 168 -10.87 2.00 -4.20
CA SER A 168 -9.80 1.30 -4.93
C SER A 168 -8.93 0.41 -4.03
N ALA A 169 -9.06 0.46 -2.70
CA ALA A 169 -8.40 -0.44 -1.76
C ALA A 169 -9.12 -1.79 -1.70
N ILE A 170 -9.19 -2.46 -2.87
CA ILE A 170 -9.91 -3.71 -3.05
C ILE A 170 -9.35 -4.79 -2.11
N GLY A 171 -10.24 -5.42 -1.34
CA GLY A 171 -9.93 -6.46 -0.36
C GLY A 171 -9.77 -5.97 1.08
N SER A 172 -9.89 -4.66 1.33
CA SER A 172 -9.95 -4.08 2.68
C SER A 172 -11.04 -4.72 3.55
N GLY A 173 -12.21 -5.01 2.98
CA GLY A 173 -13.33 -5.64 3.68
C GLY A 173 -13.06 -7.04 4.25
N TYR A 174 -11.99 -7.72 3.82
CA TYR A 174 -11.60 -9.02 4.40
C TYR A 174 -11.17 -8.89 5.88
N ALA A 175 -10.76 -7.68 6.31
CA ALA A 175 -10.27 -7.45 7.67
C ALA A 175 -11.30 -7.79 8.76
N SER A 176 -12.59 -7.79 8.44
CA SER A 176 -13.67 -8.19 9.35
C SER A 176 -13.63 -9.66 9.77
N GLN A 177 -12.91 -10.52 9.04
CA GLN A 177 -12.73 -11.94 9.38
C GLN A 177 -11.64 -12.19 10.44
N GLY A 178 -10.94 -11.14 10.88
CA GLY A 178 -9.81 -11.24 11.80
C GLY A 178 -10.20 -11.06 13.28
N ASN A 179 -11.48 -10.81 13.55
CA ASN A 179 -12.02 -10.61 14.90
C ASN A 179 -12.46 -11.93 15.54
#